data_AF-A0A925WE06-F1
#
_entry.id   AF-A0A925WE06-F1
#
_cell.length_a   1.000
_cell.length_b   1.000
_cell.length_c   1.000
_cell.angle_alpha   90.00
_cell.angle_beta   90.00
_cell.angle_gamma   90.00
#
_symmetry.space_group_name_H-M   'P 1'
#
loop_
_entity.id
_entity.type
_entity.pdbx_description
1 polymer ?
#
loop_
_entity_poly.entity_id
_entity_poly.type
_entity_poly.pdbx_seq_one_letter_code
_entity_poly.pdbx_strand_id
1 'polypeptide(L)'
;MLRPFLLVVIACLFAVTFPAQAASGRVLKVLPHLLDLEGRSALSPSLYDRDAYQSLLRQDTNKISGVRFDVQWKAKGASFGPLRLRVELRGLAKGNLPGKSVLETQLKPSGWFSRWTSLPIRGEDYKKFGEVTAWRATLWEGETLLSEQKSFLW
;
A
#
# COMPACT_ATOMS: atom_id res chain seq x y z
N MET A 1 1.47 63.42 -9.28
CA MET A 1 2.08 62.30 -10.02
C MET A 1 2.22 61.10 -9.07
N LEU A 2 1.17 60.30 -8.86
CA LEU A 2 1.13 59.18 -7.89
C LEU A 2 0.54 57.89 -8.48
N ARG A 3 0.28 57.87 -9.79
CA ARG A 3 -0.49 56.82 -10.48
C ARG A 3 0.26 55.51 -10.80
N PRO A 4 1.57 55.50 -11.16
CA PRO A 4 2.21 54.24 -11.56
C PRO A 4 2.56 53.35 -10.35
N PHE A 5 2.87 53.95 -9.20
CA PHE A 5 3.25 53.20 -8.00
C PHE A 5 2.07 52.43 -7.40
N LEU A 6 0.88 53.02 -7.42
CA LEU A 6 -0.36 52.37 -6.96
C LEU A 6 -0.73 51.16 -7.83
N LEU A 7 -0.49 51.25 -9.15
CA LEU A 7 -0.74 50.15 -10.10
C LEU A 7 0.23 48.98 -9.88
N VAL A 8 1.49 49.25 -9.55
CA VAL A 8 2.48 48.19 -9.23
C VAL A 8 2.12 47.48 -7.92
N VAL A 9 1.70 48.23 -6.90
CA VAL A 9 1.26 47.65 -5.61
C VAL A 9 0.01 46.78 -5.77
N ILE A 10 -0.96 47.21 -6.59
CA ILE A 10 -2.16 46.42 -6.90
C ILE A 10 -1.81 45.17 -7.73
N ALA A 11 -0.88 45.26 -8.68
CA ALA A 11 -0.41 44.12 -9.45
C ALA A 11 0.32 43.07 -8.59
N CYS A 12 1.08 43.50 -7.57
CA CYS A 12 1.70 42.60 -6.60
C CYS A 12 0.70 41.94 -5.63
N LEU A 13 -0.42 42.62 -5.31
CA LEU A 13 -1.48 42.05 -4.45
C LEU A 13 -2.31 40.96 -5.14
N PHE A 14 -2.29 40.88 -6.48
CA PHE A 14 -2.94 39.81 -7.26
C PHE A 14 -2.03 38.63 -7.58
N ALA A 15 -0.78 38.61 -7.09
CA ALA A 15 0.04 37.40 -7.07
C ALA A 15 -0.47 36.44 -5.96
N VAL A 16 -1.73 36.02 -6.09
CA VAL A 16 -2.30 34.95 -5.29
C VAL A 16 -1.58 33.68 -5.72
N THR A 17 -0.61 33.27 -4.91
CA THR A 17 -0.01 31.95 -5.01
C THR A 17 -1.11 30.94 -4.74
N PHE A 18 -1.69 30.36 -5.80
CA PHE A 18 -2.53 29.17 -5.63
C PHE A 18 -1.66 28.13 -4.92
N PRO A 19 -2.11 27.57 -3.77
CA PRO A 19 -1.36 26.50 -3.15
C PRO A 19 -1.23 25.40 -4.19
N ALA A 20 0.02 25.04 -4.52
CA ALA A 20 0.29 23.85 -5.31
C ALA A 20 -0.42 22.70 -4.60
N GLN A 21 -1.46 22.15 -5.25
CA GLN A 21 -2.26 21.11 -4.63
C GLN A 21 -1.39 19.87 -4.51
N ALA A 22 -0.81 19.68 -3.32
CA ALA A 22 0.04 18.54 -3.03
C ALA A 22 -0.74 17.25 -3.32
N ALA A 23 -0.09 16.31 -4.00
CA ALA A 23 -0.64 15.01 -4.30
C ALA A 23 -1.12 14.35 -3.00
N SER A 24 -2.42 14.09 -2.91
CA SER A 24 -3.07 13.60 -1.69
C SER A 24 -3.37 12.11 -1.83
N GLY A 25 -2.41 11.25 -1.51
CA GLY A 25 -2.57 9.79 -1.41
C GLY A 25 -2.57 9.30 0.02
N ARG A 26 -3.39 8.28 0.34
CA ARG A 26 -3.42 7.62 1.64
C ARG A 26 -3.55 6.11 1.51
N VAL A 27 -2.71 5.38 2.25
CA VAL A 27 -2.94 4.00 2.64
C VAL A 27 -3.87 4.02 3.84
N LEU A 28 -5.08 3.48 3.66
CA LEU A 28 -6.14 3.50 4.67
C LEU A 28 -6.07 2.28 5.57
N LYS A 29 -5.81 1.11 4.98
CA LYS A 29 -5.78 -0.17 5.68
C LYS A 29 -4.92 -1.18 4.93
N VAL A 30 -4.21 -2.01 5.67
CA VAL A 30 -3.46 -3.15 5.14
C VAL A 30 -3.91 -4.40 5.87
N LEU A 31 -4.29 -5.42 5.10
CA LEU A 31 -4.76 -6.71 5.61
C LEU A 31 -3.89 -7.84 5.05
N PRO A 32 -2.97 -8.39 5.86
CA PRO A 32 -2.27 -9.62 5.53
C PRO A 32 -3.21 -10.83 5.70
N HIS A 33 -3.28 -11.67 4.67
CA HIS A 33 -4.07 -12.89 4.67
C HIS A 33 -3.21 -14.08 4.25
N LEU A 34 -3.14 -15.11 5.09
CA LEU A 34 -2.59 -16.40 4.70
C LEU A 34 -3.47 -17.00 3.60
N LEU A 35 -2.82 -17.68 2.67
CA LEU A 35 -3.46 -18.36 1.55
C LEU A 35 -3.27 -19.86 1.69
N ASP A 36 -4.36 -20.60 1.50
CA ASP A 36 -4.30 -22.06 1.44
C ASP A 36 -3.62 -22.56 0.15
N LEU A 37 -3.53 -23.88 -0.02
CA LEU A 37 -2.93 -24.50 -1.20
C LEU A 37 -3.66 -24.16 -2.51
N GLU A 38 -4.95 -23.82 -2.44
CA GLU A 38 -5.75 -23.36 -3.57
C GLU A 38 -5.72 -21.83 -3.76
N GLY A 39 -4.99 -21.10 -2.91
CA GLY A 39 -4.85 -19.64 -2.97
C GLY A 39 -6.02 -18.85 -2.34
N ARG A 40 -6.86 -19.51 -1.54
CA ARG A 40 -8.01 -18.92 -0.83
C ARG A 40 -7.57 -18.35 0.51
N SER A 41 -8.13 -17.19 0.86
CA SER A 41 -7.95 -16.55 2.17
C SER A 41 -9.09 -16.83 3.16
N ALA A 42 -10.20 -17.40 2.65
CA ALA A 42 -11.42 -17.73 3.38
C ALA A 42 -12.19 -18.80 2.60
N LEU A 43 -13.01 -19.60 3.29
CA LEU A 43 -13.90 -20.58 2.67
C LEU A 43 -15.24 -19.99 2.23
N SER A 44 -15.60 -18.81 2.74
CA SER A 44 -16.85 -18.13 2.48
C SER A 44 -16.62 -16.60 2.53
N PRO A 45 -17.58 -15.77 2.07
CA PRO A 45 -17.47 -14.31 2.17
C PRO A 45 -17.70 -13.78 3.61
N SER A 46 -18.05 -14.63 4.58
CA SER A 46 -18.26 -14.25 5.97
C SER A 46 -16.95 -13.81 6.62
N LEU A 47 -16.99 -12.67 7.32
CA LEU A 47 -15.83 -12.19 8.08
C LEU A 47 -15.49 -13.12 9.26
N TYR A 48 -16.51 -13.70 9.90
CA TYR A 48 -16.33 -14.65 10.98
C TYR A 48 -15.61 -15.90 10.50
N ASP A 49 -16.07 -16.48 9.38
CA ASP A 49 -15.46 -17.68 8.82
C ASP A 49 -14.04 -17.42 8.33
N ARG A 50 -13.78 -16.24 7.76
CA ARG A 50 -12.42 -15.85 7.37
C ARG A 50 -11.51 -15.85 8.59
N ASP A 51 -11.90 -15.22 9.70
CA ASP A 51 -11.04 -15.09 10.86
C ASP A 51 -10.78 -16.45 11.54
N ALA A 52 -11.81 -17.31 11.61
CA ALA A 52 -11.67 -18.70 12.03
C ALA A 52 -10.72 -19.49 11.12
N TYR A 53 -10.86 -19.32 9.80
CA TYR A 53 -10.00 -20.00 8.82
C TYR A 53 -8.55 -19.52 8.89
N GLN A 54 -8.32 -18.22 9.08
CA GLN A 54 -6.97 -17.69 9.30
C GLN A 54 -6.34 -18.21 10.59
N SER A 55 -7.13 -18.44 11.64
CA SER A 55 -6.65 -19.10 12.86
C SER A 55 -6.22 -20.55 12.57
N LEU A 56 -7.03 -21.31 11.83
CA LEU A 56 -6.72 -22.68 11.42
C LEU A 56 -5.42 -22.75 10.60
N LEU A 57 -5.24 -21.85 9.62
CA LEU A 57 -4.02 -21.82 8.80
C LEU A 57 -2.77 -21.55 9.64
N ARG A 58 -2.84 -20.69 10.66
CA ARG A 58 -1.70 -20.44 11.57
C ARG A 58 -1.30 -21.66 12.41
N GLN A 59 -2.24 -22.56 12.67
CA GLN A 59 -1.98 -23.78 13.44
C GLN A 59 -1.33 -24.88 12.59
N ASP A 60 -1.48 -24.84 11.26
CA ASP A 60 -0.97 -25.87 10.35
C ASP A 60 -0.33 -25.22 9.11
N THR A 61 0.96 -24.91 9.24
CA THR A 61 1.72 -24.22 8.19
C THR A 61 1.87 -25.03 6.90
N ASN A 62 1.66 -26.34 6.93
CA ASN A 62 1.70 -27.19 5.73
C ASN A 62 0.54 -26.91 4.76
N LYS A 63 -0.52 -26.25 5.25
CA LYS A 63 -1.67 -25.83 4.45
C LYS A 63 -1.47 -24.46 3.81
N ILE A 64 -0.37 -23.77 4.08
CA ILE A 64 -0.13 -22.40 3.59
C ILE A 64 0.70 -22.44 2.30
N SER A 65 0.20 -21.81 1.24
CA SER A 65 0.96 -21.61 -0.02
C SER A 65 1.51 -20.19 -0.19
N GLY A 66 1.09 -19.24 0.64
CA GLY A 66 1.46 -17.85 0.50
C GLY A 66 0.79 -16.90 1.48
N VAL A 67 1.07 -15.62 1.28
CA VAL A 67 0.36 -14.51 1.93
C VAL A 67 -0.04 -13.48 0.89
N ARG A 68 -1.23 -12.90 1.05
CA ARG A 68 -1.76 -11.80 0.24
C ARG A 68 -1.93 -10.58 1.11
N PHE A 69 -1.42 -9.45 0.65
CA PHE A 69 -1.67 -8.15 1.26
C PHE A 69 -2.79 -7.47 0.49
N ASP A 70 -3.95 -7.35 1.14
CA ASP A 70 -5.06 -6.55 0.63
C ASP A 70 -4.89 -5.13 1.22
N VAL A 71 -4.56 -4.18 0.35
CA VAL A 71 -4.30 -2.80 0.74
C VAL A 71 -5.42 -1.91 0.24
N GLN A 72 -6.08 -1.24 1.18
CA GLN A 72 -7.04 -0.18 0.89
C GLN A 72 -6.30 1.14 0.77
N TRP A 73 -6.50 1.83 -0.33
CA TRP A 73 -5.83 3.09 -0.61
C TRP A 73 -6.75 4.06 -1.35
N LYS A 74 -6.40 5.35 -1.33
CA LYS A 74 -7.06 6.41 -2.10
C LYS A 74 -6.05 7.49 -2.47
N ALA A 75 -6.03 7.92 -3.71
CA ALA A 75 -5.29 9.08 -4.20
C ALA A 75 -6.26 10.09 -4.81
N LYS A 76 -6.34 11.32 -4.28
CA LYS A 76 -7.24 12.35 -4.81
C LYS A 76 -6.57 13.13 -5.94
N GLY A 77 -7.37 13.53 -6.92
CA GLY A 77 -6.97 14.47 -7.97
C GLY A 77 -6.44 13.80 -9.23
N ALA A 78 -6.07 14.62 -10.21
CA ALA A 78 -5.28 14.16 -11.35
C ALA A 78 -3.91 13.74 -10.82
N SER A 79 -3.48 12.53 -11.17
CA SER A 79 -2.15 12.05 -10.84
C SER A 79 -1.15 12.77 -11.73
N PHE A 80 -0.15 13.42 -11.13
CA PHE A 80 0.90 14.11 -11.89
C PHE A 80 2.03 13.17 -12.32
N GLY A 81 2.03 11.93 -11.81
CA GLY A 81 2.94 10.85 -12.19
C GLY A 81 2.29 9.47 -12.09
N PRO A 82 3.02 8.39 -12.39
CA PRO A 82 2.51 7.03 -12.24
C PRO A 82 2.30 6.68 -10.75
N LEU A 83 1.11 6.19 -10.40
CA LEU A 83 0.82 5.73 -9.05
C LEU A 83 1.31 4.30 -8.86
N ARG A 84 1.96 4.04 -7.73
CA ARG A 84 2.46 2.70 -7.38
C ARG A 84 2.14 2.35 -5.95
N LEU A 85 1.75 1.11 -5.75
CA LEU A 85 1.63 0.53 -4.42
C LEU A 85 2.74 -0.51 -4.25
N ARG A 86 3.48 -0.37 -3.16
CA ARG A 86 4.61 -1.24 -2.81
C ARG A 86 4.39 -1.83 -1.43
N VAL A 87 4.57 -3.14 -1.30
CA VAL A 87 4.63 -3.84 -0.01
C VAL A 87 6.02 -4.45 0.12
N GLU A 88 6.80 -3.94 1.05
CA GLU A 88 8.10 -4.49 1.41
C GLU A 88 7.93 -5.47 2.58
N LEU A 89 8.59 -6.61 2.49
CA LEU A 89 8.48 -7.72 3.40
C LEU A 89 9.84 -7.97 4.06
N ARG A 90 9.80 -8.28 5.36
CA ARG A 90 10.92 -8.85 6.11
C ARG A 90 10.46 -10.17 6.72
N GLY A 91 11.32 -11.17 6.69
CA GLY A 91 11.02 -12.50 7.17
C GLY A 91 12.27 -13.24 7.62
N LEU A 92 12.08 -14.41 8.19
CA LEU A 92 13.17 -15.35 8.48
C LEU A 92 13.23 -16.31 7.30
N ALA A 93 14.21 -16.11 6.42
CA ALA A 93 14.47 -17.07 5.35
C ALA A 93 14.93 -18.40 5.94
N LYS A 94 14.75 -19.50 5.20
CA LYS A 94 15.31 -20.80 5.58
C LYS A 94 16.83 -20.64 5.81
N GLY A 95 17.28 -20.86 7.05
CA GLY A 95 18.67 -20.65 7.47
C GLY A 95 18.92 -19.47 8.41
N ASN A 96 17.89 -18.88 9.04
CA ASN A 96 18.00 -17.81 10.04
C ASN A 96 18.58 -16.47 9.53
N LEU A 97 18.61 -16.25 8.21
CA LEU A 97 19.01 -14.97 7.64
C LEU A 97 17.77 -14.08 7.38
N PRO A 98 17.82 -12.77 7.67
CA PRO A 98 16.73 -11.85 7.33
C PRO A 98 16.47 -11.82 5.82
N GLY A 99 15.33 -12.37 5.40
CA GLY A 99 14.86 -12.29 4.02
C GLY A 99 14.17 -10.96 3.76
N LYS A 100 14.41 -10.35 2.60
CA LYS A 100 13.70 -9.15 2.13
C LYS A 100 13.05 -9.44 0.77
N SER A 101 11.83 -8.96 0.59
CA SER A 101 11.10 -9.05 -0.68
C SER A 101 10.28 -7.79 -0.90
N VAL A 102 10.04 -7.43 -2.15
CA VAL A 102 9.28 -6.25 -2.53
C VAL A 102 8.21 -6.67 -3.53
N LEU A 103 6.96 -6.45 -3.16
CA LEU A 103 5.81 -6.61 -4.04
C LEU A 103 5.41 -5.23 -4.53
N GLU A 104 5.31 -5.01 -5.84
CA GLU A 104 4.97 -3.71 -6.39
C GLU A 104 3.96 -3.86 -7.53
N THR A 105 3.01 -2.93 -7.60
CA THR A 105 2.09 -2.83 -8.73
C THR A 105 1.81 -1.37 -9.08
N GLN A 106 1.67 -1.12 -10.38
CA GLN A 106 1.15 0.14 -10.89
C GLN A 106 -0.34 0.24 -10.60
N LEU A 107 -0.82 1.45 -10.34
CA LEU A 107 -2.20 1.76 -10.01
C LEU A 107 -2.78 2.75 -11.03
N LYS A 108 -4.06 2.59 -11.32
CA LYS A 108 -4.85 3.63 -11.98
C LYS A 108 -5.42 4.57 -10.91
N PRO A 109 -5.48 5.89 -11.13
CA PRO A 109 -6.03 6.83 -10.16
C PRO A 109 -7.38 6.38 -9.60
N SER A 110 -7.49 6.34 -8.27
CA SER A 110 -8.77 6.14 -7.60
C SER A 110 -9.46 7.51 -7.55
N GLY A 111 -10.69 7.68 -8.02
CA GLY A 111 -11.35 8.99 -7.89
C GLY A 111 -11.68 9.34 -6.43
N TRP A 112 -12.96 9.61 -6.14
CA TRP A 112 -13.36 9.92 -4.77
C TRP A 112 -13.50 8.70 -3.84
N PHE A 113 -13.49 7.48 -4.37
CA PHE A 113 -13.61 6.26 -3.55
C PHE A 113 -12.26 5.59 -3.35
N SER A 114 -12.10 4.90 -2.21
CA SER A 114 -10.95 4.04 -1.99
C SER A 114 -11.01 2.79 -2.86
N ARG A 115 -9.86 2.23 -3.18
CA ARG A 115 -9.73 0.94 -3.87
C ARG A 115 -9.00 -0.06 -3.00
N TRP A 116 -9.34 -1.32 -3.16
CA TRP A 116 -8.55 -2.43 -2.64
C TRP A 116 -7.63 -2.95 -3.74
N THR A 117 -6.39 -3.26 -3.39
CA THR A 117 -5.43 -3.89 -4.30
C THR A 117 -4.71 -5.01 -3.56
N SER A 118 -4.66 -6.18 -4.19
CA SER A 118 -4.06 -7.38 -3.63
C SER A 118 -2.64 -7.57 -4.16
N LEU A 119 -1.68 -7.75 -3.25
CA LEU A 119 -0.28 -8.07 -3.58
C LEU A 119 0.09 -9.41 -2.93
N PRO A 120 0.09 -10.52 -3.70
CA PRO A 120 0.43 -11.83 -3.18
C PRO A 120 1.91 -12.19 -3.35
N ILE A 121 2.47 -12.90 -2.38
CA ILE A 121 3.65 -13.75 -2.52
C ILE A 121 3.21 -15.20 -2.31
N ARG A 122 3.50 -16.09 -3.28
CA ARG A 122 2.91 -17.44 -3.36
C ARG A 122 3.90 -18.47 -3.84
N GLY A 123 3.57 -19.74 -3.63
CA GLY A 123 4.27 -20.88 -4.22
C GLY A 123 5.74 -20.88 -3.86
N GLU A 124 6.59 -21.04 -4.87
CA GLU A 124 8.04 -21.12 -4.67
C GLU A 124 8.64 -19.82 -4.11
N ASP A 125 8.10 -18.66 -4.46
CA ASP A 125 8.60 -17.38 -3.93
C ASP A 125 8.33 -17.28 -2.42
N TYR A 126 7.14 -17.71 -1.98
CA TYR A 126 6.83 -17.78 -0.55
C TYR A 126 7.64 -18.86 0.18
N LYS A 127 7.79 -20.05 -0.39
CA LYS A 127 8.60 -21.14 0.21
C LYS A 127 10.07 -20.75 0.40
N LYS A 128 10.62 -19.98 -0.55
CA LYS A 128 11.98 -19.43 -0.47
C LYS A 128 12.07 -18.31 0.55
N PHE A 129 11.08 -17.41 0.57
CA PHE A 129 11.04 -16.26 1.48
C PHE A 129 10.85 -16.67 2.94
N GLY A 130 9.98 -17.65 3.19
CA GLY A 130 9.61 -18.11 4.53
C GLY A 130 8.48 -17.28 5.15
N GLU A 131 8.42 -17.30 6.48
CA GLU A 131 7.41 -16.56 7.23
C GLU A 131 7.66 -15.04 7.17
N VAL A 132 6.61 -14.26 6.90
CA VAL A 132 6.68 -12.78 6.99
C VAL A 132 6.56 -12.36 8.45
N THR A 133 7.61 -11.73 8.97
CA THR A 133 7.66 -11.21 10.36
C THR A 133 7.36 -9.72 10.44
N ALA A 134 7.68 -8.95 9.40
CA ALA A 134 7.34 -7.55 9.31
C ALA A 134 7.02 -7.13 7.87
N TRP A 135 6.20 -6.09 7.73
CA TRP A 135 5.83 -5.53 6.43
C TRP A 135 5.67 -4.01 6.50
N ARG A 136 5.86 -3.38 5.34
CA ARG A 136 5.56 -1.96 5.11
C ARG A 136 4.85 -1.81 3.77
N ALA A 137 3.67 -1.21 3.77
CA ALA A 137 2.95 -0.79 2.58
C ALA A 137 3.16 0.71 2.34
N THR A 138 3.47 1.09 1.12
CA THR A 138 3.71 2.47 0.70
C THR A 138 2.98 2.78 -0.59
N LEU A 139 2.38 3.98 -0.65
CA LEU A 139 1.75 4.53 -1.85
C LEU A 139 2.64 5.65 -2.40
N TRP A 140 2.97 5.56 -3.68
CA TRP A 140 3.87 6.47 -4.37
C TRP A 140 3.19 7.13 -5.57
N GLU A 141 3.60 8.35 -5.90
CA GLU A 141 3.37 9.01 -7.18
C GLU A 141 4.72 9.43 -7.78
N GLY A 142 5.13 8.75 -8.84
CA GLY A 142 6.51 8.86 -9.34
C GLY A 142 7.50 8.44 -8.24
N GLU A 143 8.35 9.39 -7.84
CA GLU A 143 9.33 9.25 -6.74
C GLU A 143 8.83 9.84 -5.41
N THR A 144 7.63 10.42 -5.38
CA THR A 144 7.06 11.02 -4.18
C THR A 144 6.32 9.96 -3.36
N LEU A 145 6.74 9.76 -2.11
CA LEU A 145 6.01 8.94 -1.15
C LEU A 145 4.78 9.72 -0.66
N LEU A 146 3.58 9.21 -0.95
CA LEU A 146 2.33 9.83 -0.53
C LEU A 146 1.88 9.38 0.87
N SER A 147 2.06 8.10 1.18
CA SER A 147 1.60 7.51 2.44
C SER A 147 2.27 6.18 2.74
N GLU A 148 2.42 5.88 4.03
CA GLU A 148 2.99 4.62 4.54
C GLU A 148 2.07 4.02 5.62
N GLN A 149 2.01 2.69 5.69
CA GLN A 149 1.56 1.95 6.86
C GLN A 149 2.47 0.74 7.05
N LYS A 150 2.74 0.35 8.30
CA LYS A 150 3.68 -0.74 8.60
C LYS A 150 3.20 -1.59 9.77
N SER A 151 3.69 -2.83 9.82
CA SER A 151 3.54 -3.68 11.00
C SER A 151 4.32 -3.12 12.18
N PHE A 152 3.96 -3.54 13.39
CA PHE A 152 4.67 -3.17 14.62
C PHE A 152 6.18 -3.47 14.59
N LEU A 153 6.57 -4.60 13.98
CA LEU A 153 7.96 -5.08 13.92
C LEU A 153 8.80 -4.48 12.77
N TRP A 154 8.31 -3.46 12.08
CA TRP A 154 9.00 -2.86 10.92
C TRP A 154 10.07 -1.83 11.28
#